data_AF-A0A7H4MY80-F1
#
_entry.id   AF-A0A7H4MY80-F1
#
_cell.length_a   1.000
_cell.length_b   1.000
_cell.length_c   1.000
_cell.angle_alpha   90.00
_cell.angle_beta   90.00
_cell.angle_gamma   90.00
#
_symmetry.space_group_name_H-M   'P 1'
#
loop_
_entity.id
_entity.type
_entity.pdbx_description
1 polymer ?
#
loop_
_entity_poly.entity_id
_entity_poly.type
_entity_poly.pdbx_seq_one_letter_code
_entity_poly.pdbx_strand_id
1 'polypeptide(L)'
;MKKLSPHVAETRARWLAQTASACLVDEARLSPKPGLVDSRGNGAHQDLNLALMERSAHSLQPTFHALAQQSWRRPADVALRETVGRLGREGEARMMQATAGVNTHRGAIWALGLLVSATAMLGGRVRHRELRKPPPPWPVCRTPARQGPSVKVCAPAAAGRFPARGKKRRALFRTSPPWRCRSYCAAGPRGPARIRPGLTR
;
A
#
# COMPACT_ATOMS: atom_id res chain seq x y z
N MET A 1 4.15 21.19 -36.88
CA MET A 1 4.10 20.85 -35.44
C MET A 1 3.65 19.40 -35.27
N LYS A 2 4.57 18.45 -35.05
CA LYS A 2 4.20 17.04 -34.82
C LYS A 2 3.62 16.90 -33.40
N LYS A 3 2.31 16.62 -33.29
CA LYS A 3 1.62 16.28 -32.04
C LYS A 3 2.11 14.90 -31.52
N LEU A 4 3.35 14.85 -31.01
CA LEU A 4 3.96 13.64 -30.44
C LEU A 4 3.52 13.36 -28.99
N SER A 5 2.69 14.23 -28.40
CA SER A 5 2.46 14.26 -26.94
C SER A 5 1.74 13.02 -26.38
N PRO A 6 0.64 12.50 -26.98
CA PRO A 6 -0.10 11.37 -26.41
C PRO A 6 0.59 10.02 -26.64
N HIS A 7 1.20 9.83 -27.81
CA HIS A 7 1.86 8.57 -28.17
C HIS A 7 3.10 8.34 -27.30
N VAL A 8 3.91 9.38 -27.07
CA VAL A 8 5.09 9.29 -26.19
C VAL A 8 4.69 8.97 -24.75
N ALA A 9 3.60 9.56 -24.25
CA ALA A 9 3.08 9.27 -22.92
C ALA A 9 2.68 7.81 -22.77
N GLU A 10 1.91 7.29 -23.74
CA GLU A 10 1.47 5.90 -23.76
C GLU A 10 2.63 4.91 -23.86
N THR A 11 3.58 5.14 -24.77
CA THR A 11 4.78 4.29 -24.91
C THR A 11 5.58 4.25 -23.61
N ARG A 12 5.75 5.39 -22.93
CA ARG A 12 6.48 5.47 -21.67
C ARG A 12 5.71 4.83 -20.51
N ALA A 13 4.41 5.03 -20.43
CA ALA A 13 3.56 4.38 -19.43
C ALA A 13 3.62 2.86 -19.56
N ARG A 14 3.55 2.35 -20.80
CA ARG A 14 3.69 0.91 -21.09
C ARG A 14 5.06 0.39 -20.72
N TRP A 15 6.12 1.12 -21.05
CA TRP A 15 7.49 0.75 -20.67
C TRP A 15 7.66 0.69 -19.15
N LEU A 16 7.12 1.66 -18.39
CA LEU A 16 7.14 1.64 -16.92
C LEU A 16 6.42 0.40 -16.36
N ALA A 17 5.26 0.07 -16.93
CA ALA A 17 4.48 -1.08 -16.50
C ALA A 17 5.20 -2.41 -16.76
N GLN A 18 5.78 -2.56 -17.96
CA GLN A 18 6.58 -3.73 -18.33
C GLN A 18 7.81 -3.85 -17.43
N THR A 19 8.50 -2.74 -17.17
CA THR A 19 9.68 -2.71 -16.29
C THR A 19 9.30 -3.11 -14.87
N ALA A 20 8.22 -2.57 -14.31
CA ALA A 20 7.77 -2.93 -12.96
C ALA A 20 7.38 -4.42 -12.86
N SER A 21 6.69 -4.96 -13.87
CA SER A 21 6.36 -6.39 -13.93
C SER A 21 7.61 -7.26 -14.06
N ALA A 22 8.57 -6.87 -14.91
CA ALA A 22 9.85 -7.55 -15.06
C ALA A 22 10.65 -7.56 -13.76
N CYS A 23 10.72 -6.45 -13.02
CA CYS A 23 11.38 -6.41 -11.72
C CYS A 23 10.77 -7.40 -10.70
N LEU A 24 9.46 -7.65 -10.74
CA LEU A 24 8.83 -8.66 -9.89
C LEU A 24 9.21 -10.09 -10.32
N VAL A 25 9.31 -10.34 -11.63
CA VAL A 25 9.77 -11.63 -12.15
C VAL A 25 11.23 -11.87 -11.78
N ASP A 26 12.08 -10.85 -11.94
CA ASP A 26 13.50 -10.91 -11.61
C ASP A 26 13.70 -11.13 -10.10
N GLU A 27 12.92 -10.45 -9.25
CA GLU A 27 12.92 -10.72 -7.80
C GLU A 27 12.53 -12.17 -7.51
N ALA A 28 11.45 -12.67 -8.13
CA ALA A 28 10.99 -14.03 -7.91
C ALA A 28 12.06 -15.08 -8.32
N ARG A 29 12.82 -14.82 -9.37
CA ARG A 29 13.89 -15.71 -9.87
C ARG A 29 15.23 -15.55 -9.15
N LEU A 30 15.45 -14.42 -8.47
CA LEU A 30 16.70 -14.16 -7.77
C LEU A 30 16.97 -15.27 -6.74
N SER A 31 18.14 -15.90 -6.83
CA SER A 31 18.54 -17.02 -5.97
C SER A 31 19.98 -16.83 -5.46
N PRO A 32 20.31 -17.20 -4.21
CA PRO A 32 19.43 -17.81 -3.21
C PRO A 32 18.60 -16.78 -2.42
N LYS A 33 17.36 -17.13 -2.05
CA LYS A 33 16.56 -16.37 -1.08
C LYS A 33 16.18 -17.25 0.12
N PRO A 34 16.93 -17.20 1.23
CA PRO A 34 16.70 -18.06 2.39
C PRO A 34 15.25 -17.96 2.90
N GLY A 35 14.53 -19.09 2.86
CA GLY A 35 13.16 -19.20 3.35
C GLY A 35 12.07 -18.63 2.43
N LEU A 36 12.41 -17.97 1.32
CA LEU A 36 11.46 -17.43 0.34
C LEU A 36 11.44 -18.29 -0.93
N VAL A 37 10.43 -18.08 -1.77
CA VAL A 37 10.36 -18.71 -3.09
C VAL A 37 11.42 -18.13 -4.01
N ASP A 38 12.24 -18.98 -4.61
CA ASP A 38 13.23 -18.61 -5.64
C ASP A 38 13.29 -19.66 -6.77
N SER A 39 14.29 -19.59 -7.65
CA SER A 39 14.46 -20.57 -8.75
C SER A 39 14.90 -21.95 -8.27
N ARG A 40 15.35 -22.11 -7.02
CA ARG A 40 15.73 -23.40 -6.43
C ARG A 40 14.54 -24.10 -5.79
N GLY A 41 13.47 -23.37 -5.46
CA GLY A 41 12.22 -23.97 -4.99
C GLY A 41 11.34 -23.01 -4.18
N ASN A 42 10.42 -23.59 -3.42
CA ASN A 42 9.36 -22.85 -2.73
C ASN A 42 9.78 -22.27 -1.37
N GLY A 43 11.06 -22.38 -0.99
CA GLY A 43 11.53 -22.01 0.34
C GLY A 43 10.76 -22.74 1.45
N ALA A 44 10.29 -22.00 2.46
CA ALA A 44 9.49 -22.53 3.56
C ALA A 44 7.97 -22.60 3.26
N HIS A 45 7.56 -22.22 2.06
CA HIS A 45 6.15 -22.09 1.69
C HIS A 45 5.61 -23.35 1.01
N GLN A 46 4.35 -23.67 1.32
CA GLN A 46 3.59 -24.76 0.66
C GLN A 46 2.57 -24.22 -0.35
N ASP A 47 2.17 -22.97 -0.16
CA ASP A 47 1.15 -22.24 -0.91
C ASP A 47 1.74 -21.40 -2.05
N LEU A 48 3.04 -21.14 -2.04
CA LEU A 48 3.75 -20.35 -3.04
C LEU A 48 4.71 -21.22 -3.85
N ASN A 49 4.80 -20.94 -5.14
CA ASN A 49 5.82 -21.48 -6.04
C ASN A 49 6.21 -20.44 -7.09
N LEU A 50 7.32 -20.66 -7.80
CA LEU A 50 7.84 -19.71 -8.76
C LEU A 50 6.82 -19.35 -9.85
N ALA A 51 6.14 -20.35 -10.42
CA ALA A 51 5.15 -20.12 -11.48
C ALA A 51 3.97 -19.25 -11.01
N LEU A 52 3.56 -19.37 -9.73
CA LEU A 52 2.54 -18.52 -9.13
C LEU A 52 3.03 -17.08 -8.92
N MET A 53 4.29 -16.90 -8.53
CA MET A 53 4.93 -15.59 -8.40
C MET A 53 5.03 -14.89 -9.77
N GLU A 54 5.44 -15.60 -10.82
CA GLU A 54 5.50 -15.06 -12.18
C GLU A 54 4.10 -14.70 -12.71
N ARG A 55 3.11 -15.56 -12.49
CA ARG A 55 1.71 -15.28 -12.84
C ARG A 55 1.20 -14.03 -12.14
N SER A 56 1.51 -13.88 -10.86
CA SER A 56 1.20 -12.69 -10.08
C SER A 56 1.82 -11.44 -10.70
N ALA A 57 3.12 -11.47 -11.01
CA ALA A 57 3.83 -10.35 -11.63
C ALA A 57 3.21 -9.90 -12.96
N HIS A 58 2.86 -10.86 -13.83
CA HIS A 58 2.22 -10.56 -15.11
C HIS A 58 0.80 -9.98 -14.95
N SER A 59 0.02 -10.50 -13.99
CA SER A 59 -1.34 -10.00 -13.70
C SER A 59 -1.37 -8.54 -13.25
N LEU A 60 -0.25 -8.03 -12.72
CA LEU A 60 -0.12 -6.66 -12.21
C LEU A 60 0.31 -5.64 -13.27
N GLN A 61 0.79 -6.08 -14.44
CA GLN A 61 1.21 -5.17 -15.50
C GLN A 61 0.13 -4.15 -15.91
N PRO A 62 -1.16 -4.54 -16.09
CA PRO A 62 -2.22 -3.57 -16.39
C PRO A 62 -2.43 -2.53 -15.27
N THR A 63 -2.22 -2.92 -14.02
CA THR A 63 -2.32 -2.01 -12.87
C THR A 63 -1.20 -0.96 -12.91
N PHE A 64 0.04 -1.38 -13.14
CA PHE A 64 1.16 -0.44 -13.26
C PHE A 64 0.99 0.49 -14.47
N HIS A 65 0.43 0.00 -15.57
CA HIS A 65 0.12 0.81 -16.75
C HIS A 65 -0.94 1.88 -16.42
N ALA A 66 -2.04 1.50 -15.79
CA ALA A 66 -3.08 2.44 -15.37
C ALA A 66 -2.55 3.49 -14.39
N LEU A 67 -1.70 3.09 -13.43
CA LEU A 67 -1.02 4.01 -12.51
C LEU A 67 -0.16 5.01 -13.29
N ALA A 68 0.68 4.54 -14.20
CA ALA A 68 1.53 5.41 -15.02
C ALA A 68 0.72 6.39 -15.87
N GLN A 69 -0.38 5.94 -16.48
CA GLN A 69 -1.26 6.80 -17.28
C GLN A 69 -1.93 7.89 -16.43
N GLN A 70 -2.50 7.54 -15.28
CA GLN A 70 -3.22 8.49 -14.41
C GLN A 70 -2.29 9.49 -13.72
N SER A 71 -1.01 9.13 -13.55
CA SER A 71 0.01 9.97 -12.95
C SER A 71 0.79 10.82 -13.96
N TRP A 72 0.60 10.62 -15.28
CA TRP A 72 1.46 11.22 -16.30
C TRP A 72 1.45 12.75 -16.27
N ARG A 73 2.62 13.35 -15.98
CA ARG A 73 2.81 14.81 -15.87
C ARG A 73 1.77 15.52 -14.98
N ARG A 74 1.26 14.81 -13.97
CA ARG A 74 0.26 15.32 -13.03
C ARG A 74 0.93 15.72 -11.70
N PRO A 75 0.57 16.86 -11.08
CA PRO A 75 1.06 17.20 -9.74
C PRO A 75 0.52 16.24 -8.67
N ALA A 76 1.22 16.19 -7.53
CA ALA A 76 0.80 15.41 -6.37
C ALA A 76 -0.39 16.08 -5.66
N ASP A 77 -1.61 15.77 -6.09
CA ASP A 77 -2.84 16.29 -5.47
C ASP A 77 -3.64 15.19 -4.74
N VAL A 78 -4.67 15.59 -3.97
CA VAL A 78 -5.53 14.66 -3.22
C VAL A 78 -6.23 13.67 -4.16
N ALA A 79 -6.74 14.15 -5.29
CA ALA A 79 -7.46 13.32 -6.25
C ALA A 79 -6.55 12.28 -6.93
N LEU A 80 -5.27 12.60 -7.17
CA LEU A 80 -4.28 11.66 -7.69
C LEU A 80 -3.99 10.58 -6.66
N ARG A 81 -3.78 10.96 -5.39
CA ARG A 81 -3.57 10.00 -4.30
C ARG A 81 -4.76 9.05 -4.15
N GLU A 82 -6.00 9.55 -4.24
CA GLU A 82 -7.21 8.72 -4.21
C GLU A 82 -7.28 7.77 -5.42
N THR A 83 -6.94 8.28 -6.61
CA THR A 83 -6.89 7.48 -7.85
C THR A 83 -5.86 6.37 -7.77
N VAL A 84 -4.64 6.68 -7.33
CA VAL A 84 -3.55 5.71 -7.11
C VAL A 84 -3.98 4.67 -6.08
N GLY A 85 -4.59 5.09 -4.97
CA GLY A 85 -5.09 4.18 -3.95
C GLY A 85 -6.18 3.25 -4.44
N ARG A 86 -7.12 3.74 -5.27
CA ARG A 86 -8.16 2.93 -5.91
C ARG A 86 -7.55 1.91 -6.87
N LEU A 87 -6.69 2.35 -7.79
CA LEU A 87 -6.03 1.47 -8.75
C LEU A 87 -5.16 0.40 -8.07
N GLY A 88 -4.47 0.75 -6.98
CA GLY A 88 -3.70 -0.21 -6.17
C GLY A 88 -4.58 -1.32 -5.59
N ARG A 89 -5.75 -0.98 -5.04
CA ARG A 89 -6.72 -1.97 -4.52
C ARG A 89 -7.31 -2.85 -5.62
N GLU A 90 -7.63 -2.26 -6.78
CA GLU A 90 -8.08 -3.03 -7.94
C GLU A 90 -7.00 -4.00 -8.43
N GLY A 91 -5.73 -3.57 -8.45
CA GLY A 91 -4.61 -4.43 -8.77
C GLY A 91 -4.40 -5.56 -7.77
N GLU A 92 -4.54 -5.28 -6.48
CA GLU A 92 -4.52 -6.31 -5.44
C GLU A 92 -5.63 -7.35 -5.67
N ALA A 93 -6.85 -6.92 -5.95
CA ALA A 93 -7.95 -7.82 -6.25
C ALA A 93 -7.68 -8.69 -7.49
N ARG A 94 -7.15 -8.11 -8.57
CA ARG A 94 -6.77 -8.84 -9.79
C ARG A 94 -5.66 -9.86 -9.53
N MET A 95 -4.65 -9.48 -8.75
CA MET A 95 -3.57 -10.38 -8.34
C MET A 95 -4.14 -11.57 -7.56
N MET A 96 -5.00 -11.31 -6.57
CA MET A 96 -5.64 -12.38 -5.77
C MET A 96 -6.48 -13.31 -6.64
N GLN A 97 -7.18 -12.78 -7.65
CA GLN A 97 -7.92 -13.62 -8.61
C GLN A 97 -6.97 -14.49 -9.45
N ALA A 98 -5.87 -13.91 -9.96
CA ALA A 98 -4.89 -14.63 -10.75
C ALA A 98 -4.13 -15.70 -9.95
N THR A 99 -3.99 -15.52 -8.64
CA THR A 99 -3.28 -16.42 -7.72
C THR A 99 -4.21 -17.30 -6.88
N ALA A 100 -5.49 -17.41 -7.23
CA ALA A 100 -6.47 -18.21 -6.50
C ALA A 100 -6.53 -17.89 -4.98
N GLY A 101 -6.35 -16.61 -4.62
CA GLY A 101 -6.41 -16.11 -3.26
C GLY A 101 -5.08 -16.15 -2.50
N VAL A 102 -3.98 -16.56 -3.12
CA VAL A 102 -2.66 -16.58 -2.47
C VAL A 102 -2.03 -15.19 -2.46
N ASN A 103 -1.60 -14.75 -1.27
CA ASN A 103 -0.94 -13.46 -1.09
C ASN A 103 0.50 -13.52 -1.62
N THR A 104 0.74 -12.84 -2.73
CA THR A 104 2.06 -12.77 -3.39
C THR A 104 2.63 -11.35 -3.27
N HIS A 105 2.53 -10.55 -4.32
CA HIS A 105 3.16 -9.23 -4.45
C HIS A 105 2.37 -8.08 -3.81
N ARG A 106 1.51 -8.34 -2.82
CA ARG A 106 0.61 -7.31 -2.25
C ARG A 106 1.36 -6.07 -1.76
N GLY A 107 2.46 -6.25 -1.04
CA GLY A 107 3.32 -5.14 -0.62
C GLY A 107 4.02 -4.43 -1.78
N ALA A 108 4.44 -5.21 -2.79
CA ALA A 108 5.14 -4.68 -3.95
C ALA A 108 4.23 -3.84 -4.86
N ILE A 109 2.92 -4.11 -4.92
CA ILE A 109 1.94 -3.26 -5.62
C ILE A 109 2.02 -1.82 -5.11
N TRP A 110 2.14 -1.63 -3.79
CA TRP A 110 2.20 -0.29 -3.19
C TRP A 110 3.56 0.36 -3.42
N ALA A 111 4.66 -0.37 -3.18
CA ALA A 111 6.01 0.18 -3.35
C ALA A 111 6.31 0.52 -4.82
N LEU A 112 6.17 -0.43 -5.74
CA LEU A 112 6.40 -0.20 -7.16
C LEU A 112 5.33 0.72 -7.77
N GLY A 113 4.08 0.63 -7.31
CA GLY A 113 3.01 1.50 -7.78
C GLY A 113 3.27 2.97 -7.50
N LEU A 114 3.81 3.30 -6.32
CA LEU A 114 4.24 4.67 -5.98
C LEU A 114 5.45 5.11 -6.82
N LEU A 115 6.43 4.24 -7.05
CA LEU A 115 7.59 4.54 -7.89
C LEU A 115 7.20 4.80 -9.35
N VAL A 116 6.31 3.96 -9.90
CA VAL A 116 5.75 4.13 -11.26
C VAL A 116 4.98 5.44 -11.35
N SER A 117 4.13 5.74 -10.37
CA SER A 117 3.36 6.99 -10.31
C SER A 117 4.28 8.20 -10.28
N ALA A 118 5.25 8.23 -9.36
CA ALA A 118 6.21 9.32 -9.22
C ALA A 118 7.04 9.52 -10.51
N THR A 119 7.47 8.43 -11.14
CA THR A 119 8.21 8.48 -12.40
C THR A 119 7.36 9.06 -13.54
N ALA A 120 6.09 8.66 -13.63
CA ALA A 120 5.16 9.17 -14.62
C ALA A 120 4.84 10.66 -14.41
N MET A 121 4.75 11.12 -13.15
CA MET A 121 4.58 12.54 -12.81
C MET A 121 5.75 13.39 -13.33
N LEU A 122 6.96 12.85 -13.34
CA LEU A 122 8.15 13.47 -13.93
C LEU A 122 8.27 13.26 -15.45
N GLY A 123 7.23 12.72 -16.10
CA GLY A 123 7.20 12.48 -17.54
C GLY A 123 8.12 11.35 -18.00
N GLY A 124 8.38 10.35 -17.15
CA GLY A 124 9.23 9.21 -17.46
C GLY A 124 10.73 9.53 -17.51
N ARG A 125 11.13 10.71 -17.02
CA ARG A 125 12.52 11.15 -16.92
C ARG A 125 12.91 11.28 -15.46
N VAL A 126 13.15 10.17 -14.76
CA VAL A 126 13.77 10.28 -13.43
C VAL A 126 15.26 10.45 -13.64
N ARG A 127 15.74 11.70 -13.59
CA ARG A 127 17.17 11.94 -13.35
C ARG A 127 17.40 11.82 -11.86
N HIS A 128 18.45 11.11 -11.43
CA HIS A 128 18.82 10.98 -10.00
C HIS A 128 18.84 12.32 -9.25
N ARG A 129 19.16 13.42 -9.95
CA ARG A 129 19.14 14.80 -9.42
C ARG A 129 17.74 15.34 -9.07
N GLU A 130 16.68 14.88 -9.73
CA GLU A 130 15.31 15.38 -9.53
C GLU A 130 14.65 14.77 -8.28
N LEU A 131 15.08 13.58 -7.86
CA LEU A 131 14.69 12.96 -6.58
C LEU A 131 15.28 13.68 -5.36
N ARG A 132 16.29 14.52 -5.55
CA ARG A 132 17.01 15.22 -4.46
C ARG A 132 16.38 16.56 -4.08
N LYS A 133 15.28 16.97 -4.73
CA LYS A 133 14.54 18.15 -4.30
C LYS A 133 13.81 17.79 -3.00
N PRO A 134 14.04 18.52 -1.89
CA PRO A 134 13.30 18.26 -0.68
C PRO A 134 11.80 18.39 -0.99
N PRO A 135 10.94 17.49 -0.46
CA PRO A 135 9.51 17.69 -0.59
C PRO A 135 9.17 19.08 -0.04
N PRO A 136 8.18 19.80 -0.62
CA PRO A 136 7.63 20.96 0.05
C PRO A 136 7.25 20.55 1.48
N PRO A 137 7.45 21.41 2.49
CA PRO A 137 7.14 21.07 3.86
C PRO A 137 5.71 20.55 3.91
N TRP A 138 5.56 19.28 4.30
CA TRP A 138 4.25 18.74 4.60
C TRP A 138 3.64 19.65 5.66
N PRO A 139 2.41 20.17 5.50
CA PRO A 139 1.76 20.86 6.59
C PRO A 139 1.61 19.84 7.71
N VAL A 140 2.46 19.97 8.72
CA VAL A 140 2.28 19.28 9.98
C VAL A 140 0.91 19.65 10.44
N CYS A 141 0.01 18.67 10.47
CA CYS A 141 -1.27 18.83 11.15
C CYS A 141 -0.92 19.04 12.62
N ARG A 142 -0.68 20.29 13.02
CA ARG A 142 -0.54 20.71 14.42
C ARG A 142 -1.93 20.63 15.03
N THR A 143 -2.41 19.42 15.29
CA THR A 143 -3.42 19.24 16.31
C THR A 143 -2.73 19.59 17.65
N PRO A 144 -3.16 20.63 18.38
CA PRO A 144 -2.68 20.82 19.74
C PRO A 144 -3.01 19.54 20.51
N ALA A 145 -2.01 18.96 21.16
CA ALA A 145 -2.17 17.77 21.98
C ALA A 145 -3.18 18.06 23.09
N ARG A 146 -4.46 17.73 22.86
CA ARG A 146 -5.39 17.51 23.97
C ARG A 146 -4.88 16.27 24.68
N GLN A 147 -4.51 16.44 25.95
CA GLN A 147 -4.14 15.35 26.85
C GLN A 147 -5.30 14.33 26.85
N GLY A 148 -5.11 13.22 26.15
CA GLY A 148 -5.96 12.03 26.25
C GLY A 148 -5.55 11.23 27.49
N PRO A 149 -6.46 10.47 28.10
CA PRO A 149 -6.16 9.73 29.32
C PRO A 149 -5.06 8.69 29.07
N SER A 150 -4.13 8.56 30.02
CA SER A 150 -3.03 7.59 30.01
C SER A 150 -3.57 6.16 29.83
N VAL A 151 -3.38 5.60 28.64
CA VAL A 151 -3.55 4.17 28.41
C VAL A 151 -2.30 3.47 28.93
N LYS A 152 -2.43 2.70 30.02
CA LYS A 152 -1.37 1.78 30.46
C LYS A 152 -1.15 0.74 29.37
N VAL A 153 0.00 0.81 28.71
CA VAL A 153 0.53 -0.30 27.90
C VAL A 153 1.15 -1.29 28.88
N CYS A 154 0.51 -2.45 29.09
CA CYS A 154 1.17 -3.58 29.74
C CYS A 154 2.25 -4.10 28.79
N ALA A 155 3.50 -3.69 29.03
CA ALA A 155 4.66 -4.36 28.46
C ALA A 155 4.81 -5.73 29.14
N PRO A 156 4.97 -6.84 28.41
CA PRO A 156 5.43 -8.07 29.03
C PRO A 156 6.90 -7.88 29.44
N ALA A 157 7.18 -8.07 30.73
CA ALA A 157 8.54 -8.07 31.26
C ALA A 157 9.34 -9.22 30.62
N ALA A 158 10.35 -8.87 29.82
CA ALA A 158 11.35 -9.80 29.33
C ALA A 158 12.47 -9.92 30.37
N ALA A 159 12.35 -10.89 31.29
CA ALA A 159 13.46 -11.38 32.09
C ALA A 159 13.24 -12.87 32.39
N GLY A 160 13.92 -13.74 31.65
CA GLY A 160 13.86 -15.18 31.88
C GLY A 160 14.58 -15.96 30.80
N ARG A 161 15.74 -16.54 31.16
CA ARG A 161 16.48 -17.53 30.37
C ARG A 161 15.54 -18.60 29.81
N PHE A 162 15.70 -18.94 28.54
CA PHE A 162 15.12 -20.13 27.93
C PHE A 162 15.78 -21.40 28.51
N PRO A 163 15.00 -22.42 28.92
CA PRO A 163 15.38 -23.80 28.74
C PRO A 163 14.53 -24.46 27.65
N ALA A 164 15.17 -25.32 26.88
CA ALA A 164 14.56 -26.14 25.85
C ALA A 164 13.62 -27.20 26.44
N ARG A 165 12.38 -27.28 25.92
CA ARG A 165 11.65 -28.53 25.60
C ARG A 165 10.24 -28.21 25.07
N GLY A 166 9.83 -28.98 24.07
CA GLY A 166 8.63 -28.72 23.29
C GLY A 166 7.31 -28.98 24.01
N LYS A 167 6.25 -28.33 23.48
CA LYS A 167 4.90 -28.89 23.24
C LYS A 167 4.10 -27.87 22.44
N LYS A 168 3.41 -28.35 21.39
CA LYS A 168 2.55 -27.58 20.48
C LYS A 168 1.46 -26.82 21.25
N ARG A 169 1.30 -25.52 20.99
CA ARG A 169 0.03 -24.80 21.20
C ARG A 169 -0.26 -23.88 20.01
N ARG A 170 -1.37 -24.18 19.32
CA ARG A 170 -2.00 -23.33 18.30
C ARG A 170 -2.30 -21.96 18.90
N ALA A 171 -1.70 -20.90 18.36
CA ALA A 171 -2.20 -19.55 18.52
C ALA A 171 -3.07 -19.22 17.30
N LEU A 172 -4.39 -19.15 17.49
CA LEU A 172 -5.27 -18.50 16.52
C LEU A 172 -4.97 -17.00 16.57
N PHE A 173 -4.11 -16.53 15.67
CA PHE A 173 -3.91 -15.11 15.45
C PHE A 173 -5.02 -14.60 14.53
N ARG A 174 -6.03 -13.96 15.12
CA ARG A 174 -7.06 -13.21 14.40
C ARG A 174 -6.47 -11.84 14.04
N THR A 175 -5.80 -11.75 12.89
CA THR A 175 -5.29 -10.47 12.39
C THR A 175 -6.44 -9.65 11.77
N SER A 176 -6.91 -8.63 12.48
CA SER A 176 -7.69 -7.55 11.85
C SER A 176 -6.73 -6.58 11.15
N PRO A 177 -6.96 -6.19 9.89
CA PRO A 177 -6.09 -5.24 9.20
C PRO A 177 -6.28 -3.78 9.72
N PRO A 178 -5.23 -2.93 9.65
CA PRO A 178 -5.16 -1.65 10.38
C PRO A 178 -5.96 -0.48 9.78
N TRP A 179 -6.89 -0.72 8.85
CA TRP A 179 -7.53 0.36 8.08
C TRP A 179 -9.02 0.53 8.36
N ARG A 180 -9.48 0.23 9.58
CA ARG A 180 -10.88 0.52 9.97
C ARG A 180 -11.04 2.01 10.24
N CYS A 181 -11.06 2.80 9.15
CA CYS A 181 -11.53 4.17 9.16
C CYS A 181 -13.04 4.14 9.38
N ARG A 182 -13.47 4.16 10.64
CA ARG A 182 -14.89 4.28 10.97
C ARG A 182 -15.21 5.76 11.13
N SER A 183 -15.69 6.34 10.04
CA SER A 183 -16.30 7.67 10.00
C SER A 183 -17.42 7.76 11.04
N TYR A 184 -17.31 8.68 11.98
CA TYR A 184 -18.45 9.24 12.72
C TYR A 184 -18.27 10.76 12.80
N CYS A 185 -18.66 11.45 11.73
CA CYS A 185 -19.17 12.81 11.84
C CYS A 185 -20.69 12.68 11.99
N ALA A 186 -21.20 12.75 13.23
CA ALA A 186 -22.59 13.10 13.53
C ALA A 186 -22.78 13.20 15.05
N ALA A 187 -22.77 14.41 15.59
CA ALA A 187 -23.60 14.83 16.73
C ALA A 187 -23.39 16.32 17.00
N GLY A 188 -24.34 17.15 16.56
CA GLY A 188 -24.51 18.51 17.08
C GLY A 188 -24.82 18.48 18.59
N PRO A 189 -24.56 19.58 19.32
CA PRO A 189 -24.63 19.60 20.76
C PRO A 189 -26.08 19.47 21.25
N ARG A 190 -26.40 18.35 21.91
CA ARG A 190 -27.56 18.25 22.81
C ARG A 190 -27.15 18.85 24.16
N GLY A 191 -27.63 20.06 24.46
CA GLY A 191 -27.56 20.64 25.80
C GLY A 191 -28.59 19.99 26.74
N PRO A 192 -28.31 19.93 28.05
CA PRO A 192 -29.22 19.29 29.01
C PRO A 192 -30.43 20.18 29.35
N ALA A 193 -31.58 19.54 29.48
CA ALA A 193 -32.86 20.11 29.87
C ALA A 193 -32.80 20.79 31.26
N ARG A 194 -33.33 22.02 31.33
CA ARG A 194 -33.86 22.61 32.57
C ARG A 194 -35.33 22.95 32.35
N ILE A 195 -36.18 22.33 33.15
CA ILE A 195 -37.61 22.63 33.28
C ILE A 195 -37.75 23.85 34.20
N ARG A 196 -38.46 24.88 33.75
CA ARG A 196 -39.16 25.85 34.61
C ARG A 196 -40.58 26.03 34.05
N PRO A 197 -41.64 25.87 34.87
CA PRO A 197 -43.01 26.13 34.45
C PRO A 197 -43.35 27.61 34.68
N GLY A 198 -44.21 28.19 33.83
CA GLY A 198 -44.81 29.49 34.14
C GLY A 198 -45.35 30.29 32.95
N LEU A 199 -46.68 30.26 32.86
CA LEU A 199 -47.58 31.40 32.59
C LEU A 199 -47.74 32.00 31.18
N THR A 200 -48.97 31.85 30.70
CA THR A 200 -49.88 32.85 30.08
C THR A 200 -49.45 33.58 28.80
N ARG A 201 -50.19 33.36 27.72
CA ARG A 201 -51.43 34.10 27.41
C ARG A 201 -52.25 33.37 26.37
#